data_AF-M5XWP7-F1
#
_entry.id   AF-M5XWP7-F1
#
_cell.length_a   1.000
_cell.length_b   1.000
_cell.length_c   1.000
_cell.angle_alpha   90.00
_cell.angle_beta   90.00
_cell.angle_gamma   90.00
#
_symmetry.space_group_name_H-M   'P 1'
#
loop_
_entity.id
_entity.type
_entity.pdbx_description
1 polymer ?
#
loop_
_entity_poly.entity_id
_entity_poly.type
_entity_poly.pdbx_seq_one_letter_code
_entity_poly.pdbx_strand_id
1 'polypeptide(L)'
;MQLAFPDAIYLVDAIQGGAMLIQACKPALESSYITKVIHDCKRDSEALYFQFGIKLNNVVDTQIAYSLIEEQEGRKRLLDDYISFVGLLADPRYCGISYLEKEEVRFLLRQDPNFWTYRPLSEQMVRAAADDVRFLLYIYYKMMEKLNQQSLWYLAVRGALYCRCFCINDNNFADWPPLPPIPDNLIVDGNAPEEEILSVLDVPPGKMGRVIGRRGASILSIKESCNAEILIGGDKGPPDKVFIIGPVKQVRKAEAMLRGKMMDVYY
;
A
#
# COMPACT_ATOMS: atom_id res chain seq x y z
N MET A 1 -7.73 14.79 -3.66
CA MET A 1 -6.91 13.86 -4.47
C MET A 1 -5.94 14.67 -5.30
N GLN A 2 -4.71 14.21 -5.44
CA GLN A 2 -3.64 14.92 -6.15
C GLN A 2 -3.19 14.08 -7.34
N LEU A 3 -3.05 14.68 -8.51
CA LEU A 3 -2.63 14.02 -9.74
C LEU A 3 -1.48 14.79 -10.37
N ALA A 4 -0.35 14.13 -10.62
CA ALA A 4 0.78 14.72 -11.32
C ALA A 4 0.93 14.11 -12.72
N PHE A 5 1.14 14.99 -13.69
CA PHE A 5 1.52 14.72 -15.06
C PHE A 5 2.90 15.35 -15.31
N PRO A 6 3.59 15.03 -16.44
CA PRO A 6 4.90 15.59 -16.73
C PRO A 6 4.96 17.13 -16.75
N ASP A 7 3.85 17.78 -17.08
CA ASP A 7 3.73 19.22 -17.30
C ASP A 7 2.79 19.94 -16.32
N ALA A 8 2.01 19.21 -15.52
CA ALA A 8 1.00 19.79 -14.64
C ALA A 8 0.72 18.96 -13.38
N ILE A 9 0.31 19.64 -12.30
CA ILE A 9 -0.22 19.01 -11.09
C ILE A 9 -1.63 19.53 -10.86
N TYR A 10 -2.58 18.62 -10.67
CA TYR A 10 -3.98 18.90 -10.40
C TYR A 10 -4.33 18.52 -8.96
N LEU A 11 -4.93 19.47 -8.24
CA LEU A 11 -5.54 19.22 -6.93
C LEU A 11 -7.05 19.11 -7.10
N VAL A 12 -7.53 17.87 -7.07
CA VAL A 12 -8.95 17.53 -7.28
C VAL A 12 -9.68 17.58 -5.94
N ASP A 13 -10.58 18.55 -5.80
CA ASP A 13 -11.36 18.79 -4.58
C ASP A 13 -12.56 17.83 -4.48
N ALA A 14 -12.39 16.78 -3.68
CA ALA A 14 -13.44 15.78 -3.43
C ALA A 14 -14.63 16.33 -2.61
N ILE A 15 -14.46 17.44 -1.88
CA ILE A 15 -15.49 18.00 -1.00
C ILE A 15 -16.37 18.96 -1.80
N GLN A 16 -15.79 20.00 -2.40
CA GLN A 16 -16.56 20.98 -3.18
C GLN A 16 -16.96 20.44 -4.56
N GLY A 17 -16.08 19.68 -5.22
CA GLY A 17 -16.38 19.05 -6.51
C GLY A 17 -17.26 17.81 -6.41
N GLY A 18 -17.35 17.22 -5.21
CA GLY A 18 -18.19 16.07 -4.90
C GLY A 18 -17.87 14.81 -5.71
N ALA A 19 -18.80 13.86 -5.67
CA ALA A 19 -18.64 12.56 -6.32
C ALA A 19 -18.48 12.68 -7.84
N MET A 20 -19.19 13.60 -8.51
CA MET A 20 -19.11 13.76 -9.97
C MET A 20 -17.68 14.03 -10.44
N LEU A 21 -16.96 14.93 -9.76
CA LEU A 21 -15.60 15.28 -10.12
C LEU A 21 -14.64 14.09 -9.93
N ILE A 22 -14.78 13.34 -8.84
CA ILE A 22 -13.95 12.16 -8.58
C ILE A 22 -14.26 11.03 -9.57
N GLN A 23 -15.54 10.84 -9.92
CA GLN A 23 -15.96 9.86 -10.93
C GLN A 23 -15.40 10.18 -12.32
N ALA A 24 -15.17 11.45 -12.65
CA ALA A 24 -14.52 11.81 -13.92
C ALA A 24 -13.09 11.23 -14.03
N CYS A 25 -12.42 10.95 -12.91
CA CYS A 25 -11.11 10.30 -12.88
C CYS A 25 -11.18 8.77 -12.96
N LYS A 26 -12.35 8.17 -12.74
CA LYS A 26 -12.54 6.70 -12.67
C LYS A 26 -11.98 5.96 -13.90
N PRO A 27 -12.24 6.38 -15.16
CA PRO A 27 -11.71 5.67 -16.32
C PRO A 27 -10.18 5.53 -16.31
N ALA A 28 -9.46 6.56 -15.85
CA ALA A 28 -8.01 6.51 -15.77
C ALA A 28 -7.51 5.66 -14.58
N LEU A 29 -8.18 5.80 -13.42
CA LEU A 29 -7.83 5.08 -12.20
C LEU A 29 -8.04 3.57 -12.32
N GLU A 30 -9.09 3.12 -13.02
CA GLU A 30 -9.38 1.69 -13.24
C GLU A 30 -8.69 1.09 -14.48
N SER A 31 -8.15 1.93 -15.37
CA SER A 31 -7.52 1.49 -16.61
C SER A 31 -6.31 0.56 -16.37
N SER A 32 -6.25 -0.53 -17.13
CA SER A 32 -5.08 -1.41 -17.21
C SER A 32 -3.96 -0.87 -18.11
N TYR A 33 -4.23 0.19 -18.89
CA TYR A 33 -3.28 0.77 -19.85
C TYR A 33 -2.59 2.02 -19.32
N ILE A 34 -3.15 2.65 -18.29
CA ILE A 34 -2.57 3.83 -17.65
C ILE A 34 -1.91 3.38 -16.35
N THR A 35 -0.60 3.59 -16.22
CA THR A 35 0.13 3.29 -14.99
C THR A 35 -0.08 4.39 -13.97
N LYS A 36 -0.45 4.04 -12.74
CA LYS A 36 -0.55 4.99 -11.63
C LYS A 36 0.63 4.80 -10.70
N VAL A 37 1.43 5.84 -10.51
CA VAL A 37 2.56 5.82 -9.58
C VAL A 37 2.08 6.38 -8.25
N ILE A 38 2.16 5.58 -7.19
CA ILE A 38 1.69 5.94 -5.84
C ILE A 38 2.74 5.50 -4.82
N HIS A 39 2.75 6.08 -3.63
CA HIS A 39 3.57 5.62 -2.51
C HIS A 39 2.66 5.07 -1.42
N ASP A 40 2.72 3.76 -1.15
CA ASP A 40 1.84 3.06 -0.20
C ASP A 40 0.35 3.23 -0.48
N CYS A 41 -0.12 2.66 -1.59
CA CYS A 41 -1.46 2.89 -2.14
C CYS A 41 -2.63 2.26 -1.34
N LYS A 42 -2.37 1.48 -0.28
CA LYS A 42 -3.40 0.67 0.40
C LYS A 42 -4.57 1.52 0.91
N ARG A 43 -4.29 2.65 1.56
CA ARG A 43 -5.31 3.55 2.11
C ARG A 43 -5.96 4.45 1.07
N ASP A 44 -5.22 4.83 0.04
CA ASP A 44 -5.78 5.56 -1.10
C ASP A 44 -6.81 4.70 -1.84
N SER A 45 -6.48 3.42 -2.08
CA SER A 45 -7.39 2.47 -2.71
C SER A 45 -8.63 2.23 -1.87
N GLU A 46 -8.49 2.03 -0.54
CA GLU A 46 -9.62 1.89 0.39
C GLU A 46 -10.58 3.09 0.33
N ALA A 47 -10.03 4.31 0.35
CA ALA A 47 -10.83 5.52 0.27
C ALA A 47 -11.56 5.64 -1.08
N LEU A 48 -10.86 5.40 -2.19
CA LEU A 48 -11.45 5.41 -3.54
C LEU A 48 -12.56 4.35 -3.71
N TYR A 49 -12.33 3.16 -3.15
CA TYR A 49 -13.27 2.06 -3.23
C TYR A 49 -14.55 2.33 -2.43
N PHE A 50 -14.46 2.67 -1.15
CA PHE A 50 -15.65 2.84 -0.32
C PHE A 50 -16.38 4.17 -0.52
N GLN A 51 -15.66 5.25 -0.84
CA GLN A 51 -16.30 6.56 -1.02
C GLN A 51 -16.83 6.78 -2.44
N PHE A 52 -16.20 6.16 -3.44
CA PHE A 52 -16.51 6.42 -4.85
C PHE A 52 -16.70 5.15 -5.70
N GLY A 53 -16.56 3.94 -5.14
CA GLY A 53 -16.70 2.70 -5.93
C GLY A 53 -15.67 2.61 -7.06
N ILE A 54 -14.46 3.13 -6.85
CA ILE A 54 -13.36 3.12 -7.83
C ILE A 54 -12.36 2.02 -7.42
N LYS A 55 -12.07 1.09 -8.33
CA LYS A 55 -11.08 0.03 -8.14
C LYS A 55 -9.76 0.42 -8.78
N LEU A 56 -8.82 0.87 -7.95
CA LEU A 56 -7.51 1.26 -8.42
C LEU A 56 -6.78 0.07 -9.07
N ASN A 57 -6.27 0.25 -10.28
CA ASN A 57 -5.67 -0.83 -11.08
C ASN A 57 -4.34 -0.39 -11.70
N ASN A 58 -3.45 -1.31 -12.09
CA ASN A 58 -2.17 -0.98 -12.73
C ASN A 58 -1.34 0.06 -11.97
N VAL A 59 -1.12 -0.20 -10.68
CA VAL A 59 -0.35 0.67 -9.77
C VAL A 59 1.09 0.21 -9.68
N VAL A 60 2.00 1.17 -9.82
CA VAL A 60 3.39 1.04 -9.40
C VAL A 60 3.54 1.73 -8.05
N ASP A 61 3.67 0.92 -7.01
CA ASP A 61 3.88 1.41 -5.65
C ASP A 61 5.37 1.62 -5.37
N THR A 62 5.77 2.86 -5.17
CA THR A 62 7.18 3.23 -4.96
C THR A 62 7.75 2.69 -3.65
N GLN A 63 6.92 2.42 -2.63
CA GLN A 63 7.40 1.78 -1.39
C GLN A 63 7.75 0.31 -1.64
N ILE A 64 6.91 -0.41 -2.40
CA ILE A 64 7.19 -1.80 -2.82
C ILE A 64 8.43 -1.84 -3.71
N ALA A 65 8.51 -0.95 -4.70
CA ALA A 65 9.64 -0.88 -5.62
C ALA A 65 10.97 -0.64 -4.87
N TYR A 66 10.96 0.26 -3.88
CA TYR A 66 12.13 0.47 -3.03
C TYR A 66 12.56 -0.80 -2.30
N SER A 67 11.64 -1.49 -1.61
CA SER A 67 11.95 -2.72 -0.90
C SER A 67 12.51 -3.81 -1.82
N LEU A 68 11.97 -3.95 -3.03
CA LEU A 68 12.47 -4.90 -4.03
C LEU A 68 13.90 -4.55 -4.51
N ILE A 69 14.22 -3.27 -4.69
CA ILE A 69 15.58 -2.84 -5.04
C ILE A 69 16.56 -3.19 -3.91
N GLU A 70 16.18 -2.96 -2.65
CA GLU A 70 17.03 -3.30 -1.50
C GLU A 70 17.25 -4.82 -1.39
N GLU A 71 16.21 -5.62 -1.63
CA GLU A 71 16.28 -7.09 -1.67
C GLU A 71 17.23 -7.58 -2.78
N GLN A 72 17.18 -6.96 -3.98
CA GLN A 72 18.12 -7.26 -5.08
C GLN A 72 19.58 -6.94 -4.71
N GLU A 73 19.81 -5.90 -3.90
CA GLU A 73 21.13 -5.50 -3.41
C GLU A 73 21.59 -6.37 -2.22
N GLY A 74 20.84 -7.40 -1.85
CA GLY A 74 21.19 -8.36 -0.81
C GLY A 74 20.88 -7.89 0.60
N ARG A 75 20.17 -6.76 0.77
CA ARG A 75 19.68 -6.37 2.10
C ARG A 75 18.57 -7.31 2.52
N LYS A 76 18.68 -7.81 3.75
CA LYS A 76 17.59 -8.57 4.35
C LYS A 76 16.41 -7.65 4.59
N ARG A 77 15.23 -8.05 4.11
CA ARG A 77 13.96 -7.41 4.48
C ARG A 77 13.83 -7.45 6.00
N LEU A 78 13.88 -6.29 6.63
CA LEU A 78 13.50 -6.14 8.03
C LEU A 78 11.98 -5.98 8.08
N LEU A 79 11.34 -6.65 9.04
CA LEU A 79 9.90 -6.58 9.22
C LEU A 79 9.51 -5.19 9.70
N ASP A 80 8.44 -4.66 9.11
CA ASP A 80 7.93 -3.30 9.37
C ASP A 80 8.91 -2.15 9.05
N ASP A 81 10.01 -2.42 8.32
CA ASP A 81 10.95 -1.40 7.85
C ASP A 81 10.50 -0.83 6.48
N TYR A 82 9.44 -0.02 6.53
CA TYR A 82 8.91 0.66 5.35
C TYR A 82 9.54 2.04 5.21
N ILE A 83 10.13 2.30 4.05
CA ILE A 83 10.58 3.65 3.73
C ILE A 83 9.36 4.59 3.63
N SER A 84 9.41 5.69 4.37
CA SER A 84 8.41 6.76 4.21
C SER A 84 8.67 7.54 2.93
N PHE A 85 7.65 8.17 2.35
CA PHE A 85 7.83 9.01 1.16
C PHE A 85 8.88 10.12 1.35
N VAL A 86 8.96 10.73 2.53
CA VAL A 86 10.01 11.73 2.84
C VAL A 86 11.40 11.09 2.90
N GLY A 87 11.51 9.90 3.48
CA GLY A 87 12.76 9.14 3.46
C GLY A 87 13.19 8.80 2.03
N LEU A 88 12.23 8.44 1.17
CA LEU A 88 12.49 8.15 -0.24
C LEU A 88 12.96 9.38 -1.01
N LEU A 89 12.38 10.56 -0.75
CA LEU A 89 12.85 11.82 -1.34
C LEU A 89 14.25 12.20 -0.86
N ALA A 90 14.55 11.96 0.42
CA ALA A 90 15.85 12.27 1.00
C ALA A 90 16.97 11.33 0.52
N ASP A 91 16.65 10.13 0.03
CA ASP A 91 17.64 9.18 -0.48
C ASP A 91 18.35 9.75 -1.73
N PRO A 92 19.70 9.91 -1.69
CA PRO A 92 20.48 10.46 -2.80
C PRO A 92 20.43 9.65 -4.10
N ARG A 93 20.04 8.37 -4.04
CA ARG A 93 19.88 7.51 -5.23
C ARG A 93 18.68 7.92 -6.09
N TYR A 94 17.75 8.68 -5.51
CA TYR A 94 16.56 9.18 -6.19
C TYR A 94 16.61 10.71 -6.26
N CYS A 95 16.05 11.42 -5.27
CA CYS A 95 15.94 12.88 -5.30
C CYS A 95 17.05 13.58 -4.50
N GLY A 96 17.50 13.02 -3.38
CA GLY A 96 18.44 13.69 -2.47
C GLY A 96 17.90 15.00 -1.87
N ILE A 97 16.57 15.16 -1.79
CA ILE A 97 15.91 16.38 -1.31
C ILE A 97 15.46 16.15 0.13
N SER A 98 16.05 16.91 1.06
CA SER A 98 15.53 16.99 2.42
C SER A 98 14.28 17.86 2.43
N TYR A 99 13.20 17.32 2.97
CA TYR A 99 11.87 17.91 2.88
C TYR A 99 11.37 18.32 4.28
N LEU A 100 12.16 19.19 4.93
CA LEU A 100 11.96 19.66 6.32
C LEU A 100 10.61 20.37 6.52
N GLU A 101 10.16 21.15 5.53
CA GLU A 101 8.90 21.89 5.57
C GLU A 101 7.66 20.97 5.74
N LYS A 102 7.77 19.69 5.37
CA LYS A 102 6.68 18.71 5.58
C LYS A 102 6.50 18.30 7.02
N GLU A 103 7.53 18.42 7.86
CA GLU A 103 7.39 18.09 9.27
C GLU A 103 6.41 19.03 9.96
N GLU A 104 6.43 20.32 9.60
CA GLU A 104 5.48 21.32 10.10
C GLU A 104 4.05 21.02 9.66
N VAL A 105 3.84 20.71 8.37
CA VAL A 105 2.50 20.34 7.87
C VAL A 105 2.02 19.03 8.51
N ARG A 106 2.89 18.04 8.66
CA ARG A 106 2.55 16.78 9.35
C ARG A 106 2.20 17.01 10.81
N PHE A 107 2.85 17.95 11.47
CA PHE A 107 2.52 18.33 12.83
C PHE A 107 1.11 18.95 12.90
N LEU A 108 0.80 19.89 12.01
CA LEU A 108 -0.54 20.50 11.91
C LEU A 108 -1.62 19.44 11.61
N LEU A 109 -1.36 18.50 10.71
CA LEU A 109 -2.27 17.39 10.40
C LEU A 109 -2.59 16.50 11.61
N ARG A 110 -1.65 16.36 12.55
CA ARG A 110 -1.87 15.57 13.78
C ARG A 110 -2.69 16.34 14.81
N GLN A 111 -2.60 17.67 14.81
CA GLN A 111 -3.33 18.52 15.75
C GLN A 111 -4.76 18.81 15.28
N ASP A 112 -4.96 18.93 13.97
CA ASP A 112 -6.23 19.31 13.40
C ASP A 112 -6.77 18.23 12.44
N PRO A 113 -7.73 17.38 12.89
CA PRO A 113 -8.34 16.38 12.02
C PRO A 113 -9.17 16.99 10.87
N ASN A 114 -9.54 18.27 10.96
CA ASN A 114 -10.32 18.98 9.96
C ASN A 114 -9.45 19.78 8.99
N PHE A 115 -8.12 19.71 9.09
CA PHE A 115 -7.18 20.49 8.28
C PHE A 115 -7.54 20.53 6.79
N TRP A 116 -7.78 19.38 6.15
CA TRP A 116 -8.10 19.28 4.73
C TRP A 116 -9.54 19.68 4.35
N THR A 117 -10.38 20.02 5.32
CA THR A 117 -11.78 20.43 5.09
C THR A 117 -11.94 21.94 4.88
N TYR A 118 -10.99 22.74 5.34
CA TYR A 118 -11.08 24.20 5.25
C TYR A 118 -11.00 24.72 3.82
N ARG A 119 -11.73 25.81 3.54
CA ARG A 119 -11.80 26.44 2.21
C ARG A 119 -11.77 27.98 2.31
N PRO A 120 -11.13 28.67 1.34
CA PRO A 120 -10.28 28.11 0.28
C PRO A 120 -9.02 27.44 0.86
N LEU A 121 -8.37 26.55 0.09
CA LEU A 121 -7.10 25.96 0.52
C LEU A 121 -6.05 27.08 0.68
N SER A 122 -5.30 27.07 1.77
CA SER A 122 -4.19 28.01 1.95
C SER A 122 -3.04 27.66 1.00
N GLU A 123 -2.13 28.60 0.73
CA GLU A 123 -0.94 28.34 -0.09
C GLU A 123 -0.10 27.18 0.47
N GLN A 124 0.01 27.06 1.79
CA GLN A 124 0.72 25.97 2.45
C GLN A 124 0.07 24.62 2.17
N MET A 125 -1.27 24.55 2.21
CA MET A 125 -2.02 23.33 1.89
C MET A 125 -1.84 22.93 0.42
N VAL A 126 -1.90 23.92 -0.49
CA VAL A 126 -1.71 23.69 -1.93
C VAL A 126 -0.31 23.17 -2.22
N ARG A 127 0.73 23.80 -1.63
CA ARG A 127 2.13 23.34 -1.78
C ARG A 127 2.32 21.94 -1.22
N ALA A 128 1.87 21.69 0.01
CA ALA A 128 2.00 20.37 0.63
C ALA A 128 1.35 19.25 -0.20
N ALA A 129 0.13 19.49 -0.68
CA ALA A 129 -0.58 18.53 -1.53
C ALA A 129 0.12 18.32 -2.88
N ALA A 130 0.62 19.38 -3.51
CA ALA A 130 1.35 19.25 -4.79
C ALA A 130 2.66 18.47 -4.62
N ASP A 131 3.36 18.66 -3.50
CA ASP A 131 4.65 18.05 -3.23
C ASP A 131 4.54 16.55 -2.89
N ASP A 132 3.37 16.08 -2.48
CA ASP A 132 3.07 14.65 -2.32
C ASP A 132 3.16 13.87 -3.64
N VAL A 133 3.00 14.54 -4.79
CA VAL A 133 2.96 13.87 -6.11
C VAL A 133 4.01 14.38 -7.09
N ARG A 134 4.56 15.60 -6.89
CA ARG A 134 5.49 16.25 -7.82
C ARG A 134 6.65 15.36 -8.26
N PHE A 135 7.22 14.61 -7.31
CA PHE A 135 8.45 13.85 -7.54
C PHE A 135 8.22 12.38 -7.91
N LEU A 136 6.98 11.89 -7.85
CA LEU A 136 6.67 10.47 -8.07
C LEU A 136 7.05 10.00 -9.48
N LEU A 137 6.80 10.82 -10.51
CA LEU A 137 7.16 10.45 -11.89
C LEU A 137 8.68 10.32 -12.06
N TYR A 138 9.45 11.25 -11.50
CA TYR A 138 10.92 11.17 -11.55
C TYR A 138 11.45 9.95 -10.79
N ILE A 139 10.95 9.70 -9.57
CA ILE A 139 11.29 8.52 -8.78
C ILE A 139 10.96 7.24 -9.55
N TYR A 140 9.79 7.19 -10.18
CA TYR A 140 9.36 6.05 -10.98
C TYR A 140 10.38 5.69 -12.06
N TYR A 141 10.80 6.65 -12.89
CA TYR A 141 11.80 6.38 -13.93
C TYR A 141 13.11 5.85 -13.34
N LYS A 142 13.60 6.46 -12.24
CA LYS A 142 14.80 5.99 -11.55
C LYS A 142 14.69 4.58 -10.97
N MET A 143 13.52 4.20 -10.46
CA MET A 143 13.28 2.85 -9.95
C MET A 143 13.17 1.83 -11.07
N MET A 144 12.50 2.16 -12.18
CA MET A 144 12.34 1.24 -13.31
C MET A 144 13.67 0.88 -13.98
N GLU A 145 14.66 1.80 -13.98
CA GLU A 145 16.02 1.52 -14.43
C GLU A 145 16.78 0.49 -13.57
N LYS A 146 16.34 0.28 -12.31
CA LYS A 146 17.05 -0.54 -11.31
C LYS A 146 16.42 -1.93 -11.11
N LEU A 147 15.14 -2.09 -11.40
CA LEU A 147 14.42 -3.33 -11.16
C LEU A 147 14.73 -4.35 -12.27
N ASN A 148 15.06 -5.58 -11.86
CA ASN A 148 15.18 -6.70 -12.78
C ASN A 148 13.78 -7.27 -13.14
N GLN A 149 13.73 -8.20 -14.09
CA GLN A 149 12.46 -8.77 -14.57
C GLN A 149 11.64 -9.45 -13.46
N GLN A 150 12.29 -10.17 -12.55
CA GLN A 150 11.61 -10.83 -11.43
C GLN A 150 10.98 -9.81 -10.48
N SER A 151 11.71 -8.75 -10.13
CA SER A 151 11.22 -7.70 -9.25
C SER A 151 10.13 -6.86 -9.92
N LEU A 152 10.21 -6.62 -11.23
CA LEU A 152 9.12 -5.96 -11.97
C LEU A 152 7.82 -6.78 -11.90
N TRP A 153 7.91 -8.10 -12.00
CA TRP A 153 6.76 -8.98 -11.80
C TRP A 153 6.21 -8.91 -10.37
N TYR A 154 7.07 -9.05 -9.35
CA TYR A 154 6.64 -8.91 -7.95
C TYR A 154 6.04 -7.53 -7.65
N LEU A 155 6.58 -6.47 -8.24
CA LEU A 155 6.03 -5.12 -8.11
C LEU A 155 4.59 -5.05 -8.64
N ALA A 156 4.32 -5.64 -9.82
CA ALA A 156 2.98 -5.68 -10.39
C ALA A 156 2.01 -6.54 -9.55
N VAL A 157 2.45 -7.71 -9.07
CA VAL A 157 1.65 -8.58 -8.20
C VAL A 157 1.34 -7.88 -6.88
N ARG A 158 2.37 -7.39 -6.17
CA ARG A 158 2.21 -6.71 -4.87
C ARG A 158 1.42 -5.41 -4.99
N GLY A 159 1.59 -4.65 -6.07
CA GLY A 159 0.77 -3.47 -6.37
C GLY A 159 -0.71 -3.84 -6.50
N ALA A 160 -1.04 -4.92 -7.21
CA ALA A 160 -2.41 -5.41 -7.33
C ALA A 160 -2.99 -5.94 -6.00
N LEU A 161 -2.16 -6.58 -5.16
CA LEU A 161 -2.55 -7.03 -3.82
C LEU A 161 -2.78 -5.84 -2.87
N TYR A 162 -1.92 -4.82 -2.91
CA TYR A 162 -2.07 -3.60 -2.10
C TYR A 162 -3.32 -2.81 -2.48
N CYS A 163 -3.65 -2.72 -3.77
CA CYS A 163 -4.90 -2.07 -4.23
C CYS A 163 -6.14 -2.77 -3.66
N ARG A 164 -6.10 -4.08 -3.45
CA ARG A 164 -7.22 -4.87 -2.88
C ARG A 164 -7.22 -4.89 -1.37
N CYS A 165 -6.07 -4.61 -0.75
CA CYS A 165 -5.95 -4.57 0.70
C CYS A 165 -6.97 -3.57 1.26
N PHE A 166 -7.65 -3.96 2.33
CA PHE A 166 -8.77 -3.23 2.96
C PHE A 166 -10.06 -3.08 2.11
N CYS A 167 -10.03 -3.32 0.80
CA CYS A 167 -11.20 -3.20 -0.09
C CYS A 167 -12.07 -4.47 -0.10
N ILE A 168 -12.52 -4.91 1.08
CA ILE A 168 -13.24 -6.18 1.24
C ILE A 168 -14.66 -6.06 0.70
N ASN A 169 -15.10 -7.13 0.02
CA ASN A 169 -16.47 -7.40 -0.35
C ASN A 169 -16.78 -8.90 -0.21
N ASP A 170 -18.05 -9.27 -0.36
CA ASP A 170 -18.50 -10.66 -0.15
C ASP A 170 -18.13 -11.62 -1.29
N ASN A 171 -17.51 -11.12 -2.39
CA ASN A 171 -17.24 -11.91 -3.59
C ASN A 171 -15.78 -12.38 -3.73
N ASN A 172 -15.00 -12.37 -2.65
CA ASN A 172 -13.60 -12.81 -2.65
C ASN A 172 -12.76 -12.14 -3.75
N PHE A 173 -12.98 -10.84 -3.99
CA PHE A 173 -12.30 -10.06 -5.02
C PHE A 173 -12.53 -10.54 -6.47
N ALA A 174 -13.57 -11.33 -6.77
CA ALA A 174 -13.89 -11.79 -8.13
C ALA A 174 -14.05 -10.65 -9.15
N ASP A 175 -14.43 -9.49 -8.61
CA ASP A 175 -14.68 -8.24 -9.31
C ASP A 175 -13.42 -7.40 -9.59
N TRP A 176 -12.26 -7.85 -9.12
CA TRP A 176 -10.97 -7.23 -9.38
C TRP A 176 -10.27 -7.92 -10.55
N PRO A 177 -9.40 -7.22 -11.29
CA PRO A 177 -8.57 -7.84 -12.34
C PRO A 177 -7.82 -9.07 -11.81
N PRO A 178 -7.46 -10.07 -12.62
CA PRO A 178 -6.60 -11.15 -12.16
C PRO A 178 -5.20 -10.62 -11.78
N LEU A 179 -4.48 -11.34 -10.93
CA LEU A 179 -3.07 -11.03 -10.68
C LEU A 179 -2.24 -11.34 -11.93
N PRO A 180 -1.15 -10.60 -12.20
CA PRO A 180 -0.25 -10.92 -13.30
C PRO A 180 0.30 -12.35 -13.17
N PRO A 181 0.18 -13.19 -14.21
CA PRO A 181 0.76 -14.54 -14.19
C PRO A 181 2.29 -14.45 -14.15
N ILE A 182 2.94 -15.53 -13.70
CA ILE A 182 4.41 -15.66 -13.76
C ILE A 182 4.82 -15.68 -15.24
N PRO A 183 5.71 -14.77 -15.70
CA PRO A 183 6.25 -14.79 -17.05
C PRO A 183 7.06 -16.07 -17.34
N ASP A 184 6.86 -16.67 -18.52
CA ASP A 184 7.53 -17.92 -18.92
C ASP A 184 9.06 -17.84 -18.83
N ASN A 185 9.64 -16.68 -19.14
CA ASN A 185 11.09 -16.44 -19.06
C ASN A 185 11.65 -16.43 -17.64
N LEU A 186 10.80 -16.34 -16.60
CA LEU A 186 11.20 -16.48 -15.21
C LEU A 186 11.11 -17.93 -14.71
N ILE A 187 10.53 -18.83 -15.50
CA ILE A 187 10.42 -20.25 -15.17
C ILE A 187 11.67 -20.94 -15.72
N VAL A 188 12.75 -20.95 -14.94
CA VAL A 188 14.02 -21.60 -15.31
C VAL A 188 14.20 -22.88 -14.50
N ASP A 189 14.43 -24.01 -15.18
CA ASP A 189 14.84 -25.30 -14.62
C ASP A 189 14.06 -25.75 -13.36
N GLY A 190 12.73 -25.53 -13.35
CA GLY A 190 11.84 -25.95 -12.25
C GLY A 190 11.85 -25.03 -11.03
N ASN A 191 12.52 -23.88 -11.09
CA ASN A 191 12.62 -22.93 -9.98
C ASN A 191 11.87 -21.62 -10.34
N ALA A 192 10.54 -21.67 -10.30
CA ALA A 192 9.69 -20.50 -10.53
C ALA A 192 9.63 -19.58 -9.30
N PRO A 193 9.45 -18.25 -9.49
CA PRO A 193 9.14 -17.34 -8.39
C PRO A 193 7.92 -17.82 -7.58
N GLU A 194 7.92 -17.58 -6.27
CA GLU A 194 6.79 -17.95 -5.42
C GLU A 194 5.59 -17.04 -5.70
N GLU A 195 4.42 -17.64 -5.90
CA GLU A 195 3.17 -16.88 -5.98
C GLU A 195 2.85 -16.21 -4.63
N GLU A 196 2.39 -14.97 -4.70
CA GLU A 196 1.94 -14.21 -3.54
C GLU A 196 0.43 -14.00 -3.57
N ILE A 197 -0.19 -14.06 -2.39
CA ILE A 197 -1.64 -13.91 -2.22
C ILE A 197 -1.95 -12.89 -1.13
N LEU A 198 -3.16 -12.34 -1.16
CA LEU A 198 -3.79 -11.65 -0.06
C LEU A 198 -4.80 -12.60 0.59
N SER A 199 -4.62 -12.90 1.86
CA SER A 199 -5.63 -13.55 2.69
C SER A 199 -6.22 -12.59 3.70
N VAL A 200 -7.53 -12.74 3.93
CA VAL A 200 -8.28 -11.98 4.93
C VAL A 200 -8.80 -12.95 5.97
N LEU A 201 -8.40 -12.73 7.22
CA LEU A 201 -8.78 -13.55 8.36
C LEU A 201 -9.74 -12.78 9.26
N ASP A 202 -10.93 -13.35 9.48
CA ASP A 202 -11.89 -12.86 10.46
C ASP A 202 -11.40 -13.12 11.88
N VAL A 203 -11.51 -12.08 12.71
CA VAL A 203 -11.17 -12.09 14.12
C VAL A 203 -12.46 -12.00 14.93
N PRO A 204 -12.81 -13.03 15.72
CA PRO A 204 -14.02 -13.00 16.52
C PRO A 204 -14.03 -11.82 17.52
N PRO A 205 -15.22 -11.31 17.89
CA PRO A 205 -15.34 -10.20 18.83
C PRO A 205 -14.52 -10.42 20.12
N GLY A 206 -13.74 -9.41 20.52
CA GLY A 206 -12.89 -9.45 21.70
C GLY A 206 -11.58 -10.24 21.56
N LYS A 207 -11.31 -10.89 20.41
CA LYS A 207 -10.09 -11.68 20.21
C LYS A 207 -8.92 -10.89 19.60
N MET A 208 -9.16 -9.69 19.05
CA MET A 208 -8.11 -8.86 18.44
C MET A 208 -6.97 -8.55 19.43
N GLY A 209 -7.29 -8.31 20.71
CA GLY A 209 -6.28 -8.11 21.74
C GLY A 209 -5.35 -9.32 21.93
N ARG A 210 -5.81 -10.54 21.69
CA ARG A 210 -4.97 -11.77 21.74
C ARG A 210 -4.08 -11.90 20.50
N VAL A 211 -4.58 -11.49 19.33
CA VAL A 211 -3.81 -11.44 18.08
C VAL A 211 -2.64 -10.47 18.22
N ILE A 212 -2.92 -9.23 18.63
CA ILE A 212 -1.92 -8.18 18.80
C ILE A 212 -0.98 -8.51 19.97
N GLY A 213 -1.54 -8.96 21.10
CA GLY A 213 -0.80 -9.19 22.34
C GLY A 213 -0.38 -7.89 23.03
N ARG A 214 0.16 -8.02 24.25
CA ARG A 214 0.60 -6.87 25.05
C ARG A 214 1.71 -6.10 24.31
N ARG A 215 1.49 -4.80 24.04
CA ARG A 215 2.40 -3.93 23.27
C ARG A 215 2.76 -4.48 21.88
N GLY A 216 1.89 -5.27 21.25
CA GLY A 216 2.15 -5.84 19.92
C GLY A 216 3.08 -7.06 19.91
N ALA A 217 3.51 -7.57 21.07
CA ALA A 217 4.52 -8.64 21.12
C ALA A 217 4.09 -9.94 20.39
N SER A 218 2.79 -10.27 20.42
CA SER A 218 2.29 -11.49 19.77
C SER A 218 2.33 -11.33 18.24
N ILE A 219 1.80 -10.23 17.72
CA ILE A 219 1.79 -9.99 16.28
C ILE A 219 3.19 -9.84 15.71
N LEU A 220 4.11 -9.19 16.44
CA LEU A 220 5.52 -9.08 16.05
C LEU A 220 6.20 -10.46 15.99
N SER A 221 6.00 -11.31 16.99
CA SER A 221 6.54 -12.67 16.98
C SER A 221 6.00 -13.53 15.83
N ILE A 222 4.72 -13.36 15.47
CA ILE A 222 4.15 -14.03 14.30
C ILE A 222 4.81 -13.52 13.03
N LYS A 223 4.89 -12.19 12.83
CA LYS A 223 5.60 -11.57 11.70
C LYS A 223 7.04 -12.05 11.57
N GLU A 224 7.78 -12.18 12.66
CA GLU A 224 9.15 -12.73 12.66
C GLU A 224 9.22 -14.20 12.23
N SER A 225 8.14 -14.95 12.47
CA SER A 225 8.08 -16.37 12.19
C SER A 225 7.58 -16.69 10.78
N CYS A 226 6.80 -15.80 10.15
CA CYS A 226 6.31 -15.95 8.80
C CYS A 226 6.85 -14.82 7.93
N ASN A 227 7.49 -15.15 6.80
CA ASN A 227 7.95 -14.13 5.84
C ASN A 227 6.76 -13.58 5.03
N ALA A 228 5.73 -13.10 5.72
CA ALA A 228 4.50 -12.54 5.21
C ALA A 228 4.21 -11.23 5.93
N GLU A 229 3.71 -10.27 5.20
CA GLU A 229 3.25 -9.00 5.73
C GLU A 229 1.89 -9.19 6.39
N ILE A 230 1.77 -8.76 7.65
CA ILE A 230 0.52 -8.84 8.39
C ILE A 230 0.05 -7.43 8.75
N LEU A 231 -1.13 -7.07 8.27
CA LEU A 231 -1.74 -5.75 8.40
C LEU A 231 -3.06 -5.86 9.15
N ILE A 232 -3.35 -4.84 9.96
CA ILE A 232 -4.60 -4.72 10.71
C ILE A 232 -5.25 -3.39 10.29
N GLY A 233 -6.58 -3.37 10.19
CA GLY A 233 -7.33 -2.17 9.81
C GLY A 233 -7.07 -0.95 10.72
N GLY A 234 -6.70 -1.17 11.98
CA GLY A 234 -6.54 -0.09 12.97
C GLY A 234 -7.85 0.67 13.18
N ASP A 235 -7.77 1.91 13.67
CA ASP A 235 -8.96 2.73 13.97
C ASP A 235 -9.78 3.14 12.73
N LYS A 236 -9.19 3.03 11.53
CA LYS A 236 -9.78 3.48 10.26
C LYS A 236 -10.21 2.35 9.32
N GLY A 237 -9.83 1.11 9.61
CA GLY A 237 -10.16 -0.07 8.81
C GLY A 237 -11.04 -1.06 9.58
N PRO A 238 -11.34 -2.23 8.99
CA PRO A 238 -12.20 -3.23 9.64
C PRO A 238 -11.58 -3.70 10.97
N PRO A 239 -12.27 -3.52 12.12
CA PRO A 239 -11.71 -3.79 13.44
C PRO A 239 -11.59 -5.29 13.76
N ASP A 240 -12.27 -6.11 12.97
CA ASP A 240 -12.46 -7.55 13.14
C ASP A 240 -11.72 -8.35 12.06
N LYS A 241 -10.74 -7.75 11.36
CA LYS A 241 -10.02 -8.44 10.28
C LYS A 241 -8.52 -8.23 10.32
N VAL A 242 -7.80 -9.28 9.90
CA VAL A 242 -6.35 -9.27 9.68
C VAL A 242 -6.08 -9.62 8.23
N PHE A 243 -5.23 -8.82 7.59
CA PHE A 243 -4.83 -8.98 6.19
C PHE A 243 -3.42 -9.54 6.15
N ILE A 244 -3.20 -10.55 5.33
CA ILE A 244 -1.92 -11.26 5.25
C ILE A 244 -1.50 -11.30 3.79
N ILE A 245 -0.37 -10.68 3.45
CA ILE A 245 0.16 -10.59 2.09
C ILE A 245 1.52 -11.27 2.02
N GLY A 246 1.75 -12.09 1.01
CA GLY A 246 3.06 -12.68 0.74
C GLY A 246 2.96 -14.08 0.13
N PRO A 247 4.07 -14.84 0.15
CA PRO A 247 4.10 -16.17 -0.47
C PRO A 247 3.07 -17.12 0.13
N VAL A 248 2.39 -17.92 -0.70
CA VAL A 248 1.27 -18.79 -0.29
C VAL A 248 1.58 -19.59 0.98
N LYS A 249 2.74 -20.24 1.04
CA LYS A 249 3.15 -21.05 2.21
C LYS A 249 3.30 -20.22 3.48
N GLN A 250 3.85 -19.00 3.37
CA GLN A 250 4.04 -18.09 4.51
C GLN A 250 2.72 -17.52 4.98
N VAL A 251 1.81 -17.19 4.06
CA VAL A 251 0.45 -16.74 4.38
C VAL A 251 -0.32 -17.83 5.15
N ARG A 252 -0.29 -19.09 4.68
CA ARG A 252 -0.95 -20.21 5.40
C ARG A 252 -0.33 -20.46 6.78
N LYS A 253 0.99 -20.33 6.90
CA LYS A 253 1.67 -20.41 8.19
C LYS A 253 1.20 -19.30 9.14
N ALA A 254 1.13 -18.06 8.67
CA ALA A 254 0.64 -16.93 9.44
C ALA A 254 -0.82 -17.12 9.89
N GLU A 255 -1.70 -17.56 8.99
CA GLU A 255 -3.10 -17.88 9.31
C GLU A 255 -3.21 -18.91 10.44
N ALA A 256 -2.47 -20.00 10.36
CA ALA A 256 -2.48 -21.05 11.38
C ALA A 256 -2.03 -20.50 12.75
N MET A 257 -0.96 -19.69 12.78
CA MET A 257 -0.48 -19.06 14.01
C MET A 257 -1.51 -18.08 14.59
N LEU A 258 -2.14 -17.26 13.75
CA LEU A 258 -3.17 -16.30 14.17
C LEU A 258 -4.42 -17.01 14.70
N ARG A 259 -4.89 -18.05 14.01
CA ARG A 259 -6.03 -18.88 14.48
C ARG A 259 -5.72 -19.52 15.83
N GLY A 260 -4.50 -20.03 16.02
CA GLY A 260 -4.05 -20.56 17.31
C GLY A 260 -4.14 -19.54 18.45
N LYS A 261 -3.88 -18.25 18.21
CA LYS A 261 -4.02 -17.19 19.22
C LYS A 261 -5.47 -16.85 19.57
N MET A 262 -6.41 -17.14 18.67
CA MET A 262 -7.83 -16.82 18.86
C MET A 262 -8.60 -17.93 19.58
N MET A 263 -8.08 -19.16 19.58
CA MET A 263 -8.68 -20.29 20.30
C MET A 263 -8.74 -20.01 21.81
N ASP A 264 -9.83 -20.48 22.45
CA ASP A 264 -9.91 -20.49 23.90
C ASP A 264 -9.14 -21.68 24.44
N VAL A 265 -8.11 -21.39 25.22
CA VAL A 265 -7.43 -22.40 26.03
C VAL A 265 -8.24 -22.51 27.31
N TYR A 266 -9.11 -23.51 27.37
CA TYR A 266 -9.74 -23.91 28.62
C TYR A 266 -8.67 -24.59 29.46
N TYR A 267 -8.26 -23.94 30.55
CA TYR A 267 -7.43 -24.54 31.60
C TYR A 267 -8.32 -25.10 32.70
#